data_AF-A0A167SNR3-F1
#
_entry.id   AF-A0A167SNR3-F1
#
_cell.length_a   1.000
_cell.length_b   1.000
_cell.length_c   1.000
_cell.angle_alpha   90.00
_cell.angle_beta   90.00
_cell.angle_gamma   90.00
#
_symmetry.space_group_name_H-M   'P 1'
#
loop_
_entity.id
_entity.type
_entity.pdbx_description
1 polymer ?
#
loop_
_entity_poly.entity_id
_entity_poly.type
_entity_poly.pdbx_seq_one_letter_code
_entity_poly.pdbx_strand_id
1 'polypeptide(L)'
;MITLKVICDDTYSNKSWGIVGQGMFQLWEVNQMERGMCQYLDWELSVEPQTLAAFKEMVWKDFAGRTEHPCTHTPTRAHSNHL
;
A
#
# COMPACT_ATOMS: atom_id res chain seq x y z
N MET A 1 -1.24 3.82 2.18
CA MET A 1 -1.36 5.27 1.99
C MET A 1 -2.76 5.78 2.38
N ILE A 2 -3.81 5.58 1.57
CA ILE A 2 -5.17 6.09 1.85
C ILE A 2 -5.77 5.49 3.13
N THR A 3 -5.85 4.17 3.23
CA THR A 3 -6.48 3.49 4.38
C THR A 3 -5.81 3.84 5.71
N LEU A 4 -4.47 3.93 5.73
CA LEU A 4 -3.72 4.33 6.94
C LEU A 4 -4.03 5.77 7.36
N LYS A 5 -4.21 6.68 6.39
CA LYS A 5 -4.58 8.08 6.64
C LYS A 5 -6.01 8.25 7.15
N VAL A 6 -6.89 7.28 6.89
CA VAL A 6 -8.30 7.32 7.31
C VAL A 6 -8.48 6.70 8.70
N ILE A 7 -7.66 5.69 9.06
CA ILE A 7 -7.83 4.90 10.28
C ILE A 7 -6.92 5.37 11.43
N CYS A 8 -5.80 6.04 11.13
CA CYS A 8 -4.81 6.46 12.12
C CYS A 8 -4.57 7.97 12.09
N ASP A 9 -4.54 8.61 13.27
CA ASP A 9 -4.35 10.06 13.42
C ASP A 9 -2.92 10.53 13.03
N ASP A 10 -1.90 9.72 13.36
CA ASP A 10 -0.52 9.97 12.95
C ASP A 10 -0.16 9.10 11.75
N THR A 11 -0.09 9.73 10.57
CA THR A 11 0.14 9.04 9.30
C THR A 11 1.28 9.70 8.51
N TYR A 12 1.99 8.88 7.75
CA TYR A 12 2.99 9.32 6.78
C TYR A 12 2.40 10.25 5.71
N SER A 13 3.05 11.40 5.52
CA SER A 13 2.73 12.36 4.45
C SER A 13 3.03 11.80 3.06
N ASN A 14 2.48 12.41 1.99
CA ASN A 14 2.78 11.98 0.61
C ASN A 14 4.27 12.07 0.26
N LYS A 15 5.00 13.01 0.90
CA LYS A 15 6.46 13.09 0.77
C LYS A 15 7.16 11.87 1.37
N SER A 16 6.66 11.37 2.50
CA SER A 16 7.20 10.16 3.15
C SER A 16 6.99 8.92 2.29
N TRP A 17 5.84 8.82 1.60
CA TRP A 17 5.57 7.72 0.65
C TRP A 17 6.49 7.74 -0.58
N GLY A 18 6.92 8.93 -1.05
CA GLY A 18 7.96 9.04 -2.07
C GLY A 18 9.31 8.45 -1.64
N ILE A 19 9.66 8.57 -0.35
CA ILE A 19 10.87 7.95 0.22
C ILE A 19 10.71 6.43 0.28
N VAL A 20 9.57 5.93 0.75
CA VAL A 20 9.26 4.49 0.80
C VAL A 20 9.31 3.87 -0.60
N GLY A 21 8.84 4.59 -1.62
CA GLY A 21 8.92 4.20 -3.02
C GLY A 21 10.30 4.32 -3.65
N GLN A 22 11.36 4.70 -2.91
CA GLN A 22 12.74 4.83 -3.40
C GLN A 22 12.86 5.64 -4.71
N GLY A 23 12.03 6.67 -4.88
CA GLY A 23 12.01 7.51 -6.08
C GLY A 23 11.30 6.90 -7.29
N MET A 24 10.59 5.77 -7.14
CA MET A 24 9.74 5.20 -8.21
C MET A 24 8.60 6.14 -8.61
N PHE A 25 8.16 7.02 -7.71
CA PHE A 25 7.09 7.97 -7.94
C PHE A 25 7.51 9.36 -7.46
N GLN A 26 7.23 10.37 -8.27
CA GLN A 26 7.35 11.76 -7.89
C GLN A 26 6.20 12.14 -6.94
N LEU A 27 6.43 13.14 -6.09
CA LEU A 27 5.42 13.62 -5.14
C LEU A 27 4.10 14.02 -5.83
N TRP A 28 4.17 14.63 -7.00
CA TRP A 28 2.97 15.04 -7.73
C TRP A 28 2.18 13.84 -8.27
N GLU A 29 2.85 12.75 -8.68
CA GLU A 29 2.20 11.51 -9.12
C GLU A 29 1.44 10.88 -7.96
N VAL A 30 2.08 10.77 -6.79
CA VAL A 30 1.44 10.26 -5.56
C VAL A 30 0.24 11.12 -5.17
N ASN A 31 0.37 12.46 -5.26
CA ASN A 31 -0.73 13.37 -4.98
C ASN A 31 -1.90 13.19 -5.96
N GLN A 32 -1.62 12.95 -7.24
CA GLN A 32 -2.66 12.71 -8.24
C GLN A 32 -3.34 11.35 -8.06
N MET A 33 -2.55 10.31 -7.76
CA MET A 33 -3.10 8.99 -7.46
C MET A 33 -4.01 9.02 -6.23
N GLU A 34 -3.61 9.74 -5.18
CA GLU A 34 -4.44 9.95 -3.99
C GLU A 34 -5.75 10.67 -4.32
N ARG A 35 -5.68 11.81 -5.02
CA ARG A 35 -6.88 12.58 -5.38
C ARG A 35 -7.81 11.80 -6.30
N GLY A 36 -7.26 11.12 -7.31
CA GLY A 36 -8.04 10.31 -8.23
C GLY A 36 -8.76 9.16 -7.53
N MET A 37 -8.10 8.49 -6.59
CA MET A 37 -8.72 7.43 -5.80
C MET A 37 -9.83 7.96 -4.88
N CYS A 38 -9.62 9.09 -4.20
CA CYS A 38 -10.65 9.71 -3.36
C CYS A 38 -11.86 10.18 -4.18
N GLN A 39 -11.63 10.76 -5.35
CA GLN A 39 -12.70 11.18 -6.27
C GLN A 39 -13.50 9.99 -6.77
N TYR A 40 -12.83 8.90 -7.14
CA TYR A 40 -13.51 7.69 -7.62
C TYR A 40 -14.44 7.06 -6.59
N LEU A 41 -14.10 7.19 -5.30
CA LEU A 41 -14.89 6.69 -4.18
C LEU A 41 -15.87 7.73 -3.62
N ASP A 42 -16.03 8.89 -4.27
CA ASP A 42 -16.86 10.00 -3.77
C ASP A 42 -16.55 10.40 -2.32
N TRP A 43 -15.28 10.23 -1.91
CA TRP A 43 -14.81 10.43 -0.53
C TRP A 43 -15.42 9.50 0.52
N GLU A 44 -16.17 8.48 0.13
CA GLU A 44 -16.70 7.43 1.01
C GLU A 44 -15.61 6.38 1.28
N LEU A 45 -14.68 6.73 2.19
CA LEU A 45 -13.52 5.90 2.52
C LEU A 45 -13.74 4.95 3.70
N SER A 46 -14.93 4.96 4.29
CA SER A 46 -15.32 4.06 5.37
C SER A 46 -15.80 2.73 4.83
N VAL A 47 -15.27 1.63 5.37
CA VAL A 47 -15.74 0.28 5.04
C VAL A 47 -16.60 -0.23 6.18
N GLU A 48 -17.80 -0.72 5.86
CA GLU A 48 -18.67 -1.33 6.86
C GLU A 48 -18.01 -2.57 7.49
N PRO A 49 -18.05 -2.73 8.82
CA PRO A 49 -17.42 -3.86 9.51
C PRO A 49 -17.88 -5.24 9.00
N GLN A 50 -19.16 -5.36 8.61
CA GLN A 50 -19.73 -6.61 8.09
C GLN A 50 -19.13 -6.97 6.73
N THR A 51 -19.04 -6.00 5.82
CA THR A 51 -18.39 -6.14 4.51
C THR A 51 -16.92 -6.54 4.65
N LEU A 52 -16.20 -5.92 5.60
CA LEU A 52 -14.81 -6.29 5.87
C LEU A 52 -14.67 -7.73 6.43
N ALA A 53 -15.59 -8.16 7.30
CA ALA A 53 -15.59 -9.51 7.86
C ALA A 53 -15.83 -10.57 6.77
N ALA A 54 -16.85 -10.36 5.93
CA ALA A 54 -17.14 -11.24 4.80
C ALA A 54 -15.96 -11.32 3.82
N PHE A 55 -15.34 -10.18 3.50
CA PHE A 55 -14.16 -10.14 2.65
C PHE A 55 -12.99 -10.94 3.24
N LYS A 56 -12.71 -10.77 4.54
CA LYS A 56 -11.65 -11.52 5.23
C LYS A 56 -11.90 -13.03 5.19
N GLU A 57 -13.13 -13.48 5.40
CA GLU A 57 -13.49 -14.90 5.34
C GLU A 57 -13.25 -15.48 3.95
N MET A 58 -13.65 -14.76 2.89
CA MET A 58 -13.41 -15.17 1.51
C MET A 58 -11.91 -15.27 1.20
N VAL A 59 -11.12 -14.26 1.56
CA VAL A 59 -9.67 -14.29 1.39
C VAL A 59 -9.04 -15.44 2.17
N TRP A 60 -9.45 -15.67 3.42
CA TRP A 60 -8.95 -16.80 4.20
C TRP A 60 -9.25 -18.13 3.51
N LYS A 61 -10.46 -18.31 2.98
CA LYS A 61 -10.82 -19.52 2.25
C LYS A 61 -9.99 -19.73 0.97
N ASP A 62 -9.76 -18.67 0.20
CA ASP A 62 -9.05 -18.74 -1.09
C ASP A 62 -7.53 -18.92 -0.96
N PHE A 63 -6.98 -18.57 0.22
CA PHE A 63 -5.56 -18.63 0.51
C PHE A 63 -5.18 -19.62 1.64
N ALA A 64 -6.15 -20.26 2.30
CA ALA A 64 -5.92 -21.34 3.26
C ALA A 64 -5.30 -22.56 2.54
N GLY A 65 -3.96 -22.64 2.60
CA GLY A 65 -3.16 -23.68 1.95
C GLY A 65 -2.02 -23.15 1.08
N ARG A 66 -1.99 -21.84 0.75
CA ARG A 66 -0.84 -21.18 0.12
C ARG A 66 0.10 -20.60 1.18
N THR A 67 0.66 -21.47 2.01
CA THR A 67 1.83 -21.13 2.83
C THR A 67 3.09 -21.25 1.98
N GLU A 68 3.21 -20.39 0.98
CA GLU A 68 4.52 -20.07 0.41
C GLU A 68 4.75 -18.61 0.73
N HIS A 69 5.63 -18.38 1.71
CA HIS A 69 6.04 -17.06 2.14
C HIS A 69 6.49 -16.25 0.92
N PRO A 70 6.00 -15.00 0.73
CA PRO A 70 6.50 -14.16 -0.35
C PRO A 70 8.01 -13.99 -0.17
N CYS A 71 8.77 -14.50 -1.15
CA CYS A 71 10.22 -14.48 -1.16
C CYS A 71 10.73 -13.12 -0.68
N THR A 72 11.55 -13.16 0.37
CA THR A 72 12.38 -12.04 0.77
C THR A 72 13.36 -11.81 -0.37
N HIS A 73 12.95 -11.04 -1.37
CA HIS A 73 13.87 -10.45 -2.33
C HIS A 73 14.71 -9.45 -1.54
N THR A 74 15.75 -9.95 -0.87
CA THR A 74 16.87 -9.13 -0.45
C THR A 74 17.37 -8.45 -1.72
N PRO A 75 17.44 -7.11 -1.77
CA PRO A 75 18.12 -6.46 -2.87
C PRO A 75 19.58 -6.94 -2.79
N THR A 76 19.99 -7.76 -3.76
CA THR A 76 21.41 -8.08 -3.94
C THR A 76 22.10 -6.75 -4.18
N ARG A 77 22.78 -6.27 -3.13
CA ARG A 77 23.68 -5.12 -3.19
C ARG A 77 24.77 -5.49 -4.20
N ALA A 78 24.59 -5.11 -5.46
CA ALA A 78 25.63 -5.21 -6.47
C ALA A 78 26.77 -4.27 -6.04
N HIS A 79 27.69 -4.80 -5.25
CA HIS A 79 29.05 -4.29 -5.20
C HIS A 79 29.73 -4.76 -6.48
N SER A 80 30.00 -3.81 -7.36
CA SER A 80 31.08 -3.90 -8.33
C SER A 80 31.53 -2.47 -8.57
N ASN A 81 32.47 -1.99 -7.74
CA ASN A 81 33.91 -2.02 -7.99
C ASN A 81 34.35 -1.01 -9.06
N HIS A 82 35.10 -0.02 -8.57
CA HIS A 82 36.32 0.53 -9.17
C HIS A 82 36.43 0.51 -10.70
N LEU A 83 36.40 1.71 -11.30
CA LEU A 83 37.50 2.27 -12.09
C LEU A 83 37.32 3.79 -12.18
#